data_AF-A0A931AH22-F1
#
_entry.id   AF-A0A931AH22-F1
#
_cell.length_a   1.000
_cell.length_b   1.000
_cell.length_c   1.000
_cell.angle_alpha   90.00
_cell.angle_beta   90.00
_cell.angle_gamma   90.00
#
_symmetry.space_group_name_H-M   'P 1'
#
loop_
_entity.id
_entity.type
_entity.pdbx_description
1 polymer ?
#
loop_
_entity_poly.entity_id
_entity_poly.type
_entity_poly.pdbx_seq_one_letter_code
_entity_poly.pdbx_strand_id
1 'polypeptide(L)' 'PPMLGAGAWGESDAVKRVLSQVPGSATIHHDGPGHTLYGNNACARDHINRYFTYGTLPPQTTNC' A
#
# COMPACT_ATOMS: atom_id res chain seq x y z
N PRO A 1 -13.28 4.48 -7.18
CA PRO A 1 -12.15 3.85 -7.92
C PRO A 1 -11.35 2.98 -6.94
N PRO A 2 -10.68 1.92 -7.40
CA PRO A 2 -9.76 1.16 -6.56
C PRO A 2 -8.69 2.06 -5.94
N MET A 3 -8.37 1.83 -4.67
CA MET A 3 -7.41 2.64 -3.92
C MET A 3 -6.16 1.82 -3.56
N LEU A 4 -5.04 2.52 -3.43
CA LEU A 4 -3.80 1.97 -2.88
C LEU A 4 -3.63 2.42 -1.43
N GLY A 5 -3.41 1.45 -0.54
CA GLY A 5 -2.99 1.70 0.83
C GLY A 5 -1.55 1.24 1.07
N ALA A 6 -0.91 1.81 2.08
CA ALA A 6 0.38 1.37 2.57
C ALA A 6 0.41 1.62 4.09
N GLY A 7 0.99 0.69 4.85
CA GLY A 7 1.12 0.82 6.30
C GLY A 7 2.35 0.08 6.80
N ALA A 8 2.90 0.54 7.93
CA ALA A 8 3.98 -0.10 8.64
C ALA A 8 3.45 -0.89 9.86
N TRP A 9 4.03 -2.06 10.14
CA TRP A 9 3.58 -2.97 11.19
C TRP A 9 2.04 -3.13 11.18
N GLY A 10 1.39 -2.95 12.35
CA GLY A 10 -0.06 -3.07 12.51
C GLY A 10 -0.90 -2.04 11.75
N GLU A 11 -0.29 -0.99 11.16
CA GLU A 11 -1.03 -0.05 10.30
C GLU A 11 -1.53 -0.76 9.02
N SER A 12 -0.77 -1.72 8.49
CA SER A 12 -1.12 -2.46 7.26
C SER A 12 -2.48 -3.14 7.37
N ASP A 13 -2.74 -3.80 8.51
CA ASP A 13 -3.99 -4.53 8.75
C ASP A 13 -5.18 -3.58 8.88
N ALA A 14 -4.99 -2.45 9.58
CA ALA A 14 -6.03 -1.43 9.70
C ALA A 14 -6.40 -0.83 8.34
N VAL A 15 -5.39 -0.50 7.52
CA VAL A 15 -5.57 0.01 6.16
C VAL A 15 -6.27 -1.02 5.28
N LYS A 16 -5.81 -2.28 5.31
CA LYS A 16 -6.41 -3.38 4.53
C LYS A 16 -7.88 -3.57 4.85
N ARG A 17 -8.27 -3.51 6.13
CA ARG A 17 -9.66 -3.65 6.57
C ARG A 17 -10.58 -2.55 6.02
N VAL A 18 -10.09 -1.33 5.92
CA VAL A 18 -10.86 -0.22 5.34
C VAL A 18 -10.93 -0.38 3.83
N LEU A 19 -9.80 -0.67 3.18
CA LEU A 19 -9.73 -0.78 1.72
C LEU A 19 -10.44 -2.00 1.15
N SER A 20 -10.61 -3.08 1.92
CA SER A 20 -11.39 -4.25 1.48
C SER A 20 -12.86 -3.93 1.23
N GLN A 21 -13.36 -2.79 1.69
CA GLN A 21 -14.72 -2.32 1.40
C GLN A 21 -14.87 -1.73 -0.01
N VAL A 22 -13.76 -1.45 -0.69
CA VAL A 22 -13.74 -0.91 -2.06
C VAL A 22 -13.13 -1.95 -3.01
N PRO A 23 -13.96 -2.63 -3.83
CA PRO A 23 -13.50 -3.69 -4.71
C PRO A 23 -12.34 -3.28 -5.61
N GLY A 24 -11.37 -4.19 -5.75
CA GLY A 24 -10.17 -3.98 -6.56
C GLY A 24 -9.05 -3.21 -5.87
N SER A 25 -9.24 -2.69 -4.65
CA SER A 25 -8.19 -2.00 -3.89
C SER A 25 -7.08 -2.96 -3.41
N ALA A 26 -5.89 -2.41 -3.16
CA ALA A 26 -4.73 -3.16 -2.67
C ALA A 26 -4.03 -2.43 -1.52
N THR A 27 -3.30 -3.18 -0.71
CA THR A 27 -2.49 -2.65 0.41
C THR A 27 -1.08 -3.21 0.34
N ILE A 28 -0.09 -2.34 0.33
CA ILE A 28 1.31 -2.71 0.54
C ILE A 28 1.50 -2.94 2.04
N HIS A 29 1.92 -4.15 2.40
CA HIS A 29 2.25 -4.48 3.79
C HIS A 29 3.71 -4.19 4.03
N HIS A 30 4.05 -3.69 5.23
CA HIS A 30 5.43 -3.56 5.67
C HIS A 30 5.63 -4.04 7.10
N ASP A 31 6.43 -5.09 7.27
CA ASP A 31 6.72 -5.70 8.57
C ASP A 31 7.92 -5.03 9.26
N GLY A 32 7.91 -3.69 9.32
CA GLY A 32 9.02 -2.88 9.83
C GLY A 32 8.60 -1.47 10.25
N PRO A 33 9.50 -0.66 10.84
CA PRO A 33 9.25 0.74 11.11
C PRO A 33 9.13 1.51 9.81
N GLY A 34 8.16 2.42 9.71
CA GLY A 34 8.01 3.13 8.45
C GLY A 34 6.78 4.01 8.33
N HIS A 35 6.34 4.65 9.42
CA HIS A 35 5.29 5.67 9.31
C HIS A 35 5.68 6.64 8.19
N THR A 36 4.76 6.89 7.25
CA THR A 36 5.03 7.56 5.95
C THR A 36 5.96 6.79 4.99
N LEU A 37 5.63 5.53 4.67
CA LEU A 37 6.41 4.64 3.79
C LEU A 37 6.88 5.28 2.47
N TYR A 38 6.16 6.25 1.92
CA TYR A 38 6.58 6.98 0.73
C TYR A 38 7.98 7.63 0.87
N GLY A 39 8.29 8.18 2.04
CA GLY A 39 9.60 8.80 2.30
C GLY A 39 10.70 7.79 2.64
N ASN A 40 10.32 6.67 3.26
CA ASN A 40 11.25 5.81 4.00
C ASN A 40 11.40 4.39 3.45
N ASN A 41 10.62 4.01 2.43
CA ASN A 41 10.68 2.68 1.82
C ASN A 41 10.64 2.80 0.29
N ALA A 42 11.75 2.47 -0.37
CA ALA A 42 11.87 2.59 -1.83
C ALA A 42 10.91 1.67 -2.59
N CYS A 43 10.71 0.43 -2.12
CA CYS A 43 9.77 -0.52 -2.70
C CYS A 43 8.33 0.02 -2.67
N ALA A 44 7.91 0.55 -1.51
CA ALA A 44 6.59 1.15 -1.37
C ALA A 44 6.43 2.39 -2.26
N ARG A 45 7.45 3.26 -2.31
CA ARG A 45 7.45 4.46 -3.14
C ARG A 45 7.29 4.14 -4.62
N ASP A 46 7.94 3.10 -5.12
CA ASP A 46 7.85 2.73 -6.54
C ASP A 46 6.43 2.27 -6.92
N HIS A 47 5.77 1.50 -6.05
CA HIS A 47 4.37 1.12 -6.25
C HIS A 47 3.41 2.30 -6.14
N ILE A 48 3.65 3.21 -5.18
CA ILE A 48 2.85 4.42 -5.01
C ILE A 48 2.96 5.32 -6.26
N ASN A 49 4.18 5.53 -6.77
CA ASN A 49 4.40 6.30 -7.99
C ASN A 49 3.70 5.65 -9.19
N ARG A 50 3.82 4.33 -9.35
CA ARG A 50 3.15 3.59 -10.43
C ARG A 50 1.62 3.71 -10.37
N TYR A 51 1.03 3.70 -9.17
CA TYR A 51 -0.39 3.94 -8.99
C TYR A 51 -0.78 5.37 -9.37
N PHE A 52 -0.04 6.39 -8.94
CA PHE A 52 -0.36 7.78 -9.28
C PHE A 52 -0.17 8.10 -10.77
N THR A 53 0.85 7.53 -11.42
CA THR A 53 1.14 7.80 -12.83
C THR A 53 0.24 7.01 -13.77
N TYR A 54 -0.04 5.74 -13.46
CA TYR A 54 -0.69 4.81 -14.40
C TYR A 54 -1.99 4.19 -13.88
N GLY A 55 -2.42 4.52 -12.66
CA GLY A 55 -3.57 3.87 -12.03
C GLY A 55 -3.36 2.37 -11.77
N THR A 56 -2.12 1.88 -11.82
CA THR A 56 -1.80 0.45 -11.70
C THR A 56 -1.57 0.07 -10.25
N LEU A 57 -2.36 -0.88 -9.74
CA LEU A 57 -2.20 -1.43 -8.40
C LEU A 57 -1.22 -2.62 -8.38
N PRO A 58 -0.50 -2.82 -7.27
CA PRO A 58 0.33 -4.00 -7.08
C PRO A 58 -0.53 -5.23 -6.70
N PRO A 59 0.04 -6.45 -6.74
CA PRO A 59 -0.62 -7.64 -6.19
C PRO A 59 -1.03 -7.45 -4.73
N GLN A 60 -2.14 -8.05 -4.30
CA GLN A 60 -2.63 -7.94 -2.93
C GLN A 60 -1.70 -8.57 -1.87
N THR A 61 -0.75 -9.40 -2.30
CA THR A 61 0.28 -10.04 -1.44
C THR A 61 1.59 -9.25 -1.39
N THR A 62 1.61 -8.01 -1.89
CA THR A 62 2.83 -7.20 -1.93
C THR A 62 3.28 -6.83 -0.52
N ASN A 63 4.51 -7.21 -0.21
CA ASN A 63 5.21 -6.84 1.01
C ASN A 63 6.48 -6.08 0.61
N CYS A 64 6.61 -4.88 1.15
CA CYS A 64 7.77 -4.01 1.07
C CYS A 64 8.14 -3.71 2.52
#